data_AF-A0A6I4NIP7-F1
#
_entry.id   AF-A0A6I4NIP7-F1
#
_cell.length_a   1.000
_cell.length_b   1.000
_cell.length_c   1.000
_cell.angle_alpha   90.00
_cell.angle_beta   90.00
_cell.angle_gamma   90.00
#
_symmetry.space_group_name_H-M   'P 1'
#
loop_
_entity.id
_entity.type
_entity.pdbx_description
1 polymer ?
#
loop_
_entity_poly.entity_id
_entity_poly.type
_entity_poly.pdbx_seq_one_letter_code
_entity_poly.pdbx_strand_id
1 'polypeptide(L)'
;MKTRLFISTLILWIINVLVYYLFNYPERFTLTDILTQHVEWRELILIYGVLLLVAVFFSMVFYKKISFLLKLIRSMIFINVLCTILMVSYGLYRFSINKQDLNKSILSFQNEAREDIKKDKIKEFGGGLALPPQDEIEYKKFLIRDSIRKNYGLISVSYCMISESLDISKKEYRKITEPYLEKRNGKNWRERMKREIESIK
;
A
#
# COMPACT_ATOMS: atom_id res chain seq x y z
N MET A 1 17.10 -4.53 36.60
CA MET A 1 15.67 -4.40 36.20
C MET A 1 15.41 -3.23 35.26
N LYS A 2 16.00 -2.04 35.48
CA LYS A 2 15.90 -0.90 34.56
C LYS A 2 16.31 -1.23 33.11
N THR A 3 17.39 -1.99 32.92
CA THR A 3 17.82 -2.48 31.59
C THR A 3 16.77 -3.35 30.92
N ARG A 4 16.06 -4.21 31.67
CA ARG A 4 15.00 -5.07 31.12
C ARG A 4 13.78 -4.25 30.67
N LEU A 5 13.44 -3.21 31.42
CA LEU A 5 12.39 -2.27 31.03
C LEU A 5 12.76 -1.56 29.73
N PHE A 6 13.98 -0.99 29.66
CA PHE A 6 14.48 -0.35 28.44
C PHE A 6 14.40 -1.27 27.23
N ILE A 7 14.89 -2.51 27.35
CA ILE A 7 14.80 -3.52 26.29
C ILE A 7 13.35 -3.78 25.89
N SER A 8 12.44 -3.99 26.85
CA SER A 8 11.02 -4.24 26.54
C SER A 8 10.35 -3.08 25.81
N THR A 9 10.68 -1.84 26.19
CA THR A 9 10.15 -0.64 25.54
C THR A 9 10.72 -0.50 24.13
N LEU A 10 12.03 -0.72 23.96
CA LEU A 10 12.66 -0.69 22.63
C LEU A 10 12.05 -1.71 21.68
N ILE A 11 11.81 -2.94 22.16
CA ILE A 11 11.12 -3.99 21.38
C ILE A 11 9.72 -3.52 20.97
N LEU A 12 8.95 -2.95 21.91
CA LEU A 12 7.61 -2.45 21.61
C LEU A 12 7.62 -1.40 20.49
N TRP A 13 8.60 -0.49 20.49
CA TRP A 13 8.78 0.53 19.45
C TRP A 13 9.11 -0.09 18.09
N ILE A 14 10.06 -1.03 18.04
CA ILE A 14 10.42 -1.74 16.80
C ILE A 14 9.20 -2.46 16.24
N ILE A 15 8.43 -3.13 17.10
CA ILE A 15 7.22 -3.86 16.71
C ILE A 15 6.14 -2.90 16.22
N ASN A 16 5.98 -1.72 16.80
CA ASN A 16 5.01 -0.73 16.33
C ASN A 16 5.30 -0.35 14.87
N VAL A 17 6.56 -0.04 14.54
CA VAL A 17 6.98 0.24 13.16
C VAL A 17 6.76 -0.97 12.25
N LEU A 18 7.12 -2.18 12.69
CA LEU A 18 6.90 -3.40 11.90
C LEU A 18 5.41 -3.64 11.61
N VAL A 19 4.56 -3.46 12.62
CA VAL A 19 3.12 -3.66 12.52
C VAL A 19 2.51 -2.64 11.56
N TYR A 20 3.01 -1.40 11.52
CA TYR A 20 2.62 -0.42 10.51
C TYR A 20 2.83 -0.94 9.08
N TYR A 21 3.97 -1.59 8.80
CA TYR A 21 4.20 -2.23 7.49
C TYR A 21 3.25 -3.39 7.21
N LEU A 22 2.96 -4.22 8.22
CA LEU A 22 2.02 -5.33 8.07
C LEU A 22 0.60 -4.84 7.74
N PHE A 23 0.18 -3.75 8.39
CA PHE A 23 -1.14 -3.15 8.22
C PHE A 23 -1.38 -2.54 6.85
N ASN A 24 -0.32 -1.98 6.26
CA ASN A 24 -0.43 -1.24 5.01
C ASN A 24 0.11 -2.03 3.82
N TYR A 25 0.53 -3.29 4.00
CA TYR A 25 0.92 -4.16 2.89
C TYR A 25 -0.15 -4.15 1.78
N PRO A 26 0.22 -4.03 0.48
CA PRO A 26 1.57 -4.01 -0.08
C PRO A 26 2.21 -2.61 -0.24
N GLU A 27 1.60 -1.56 0.30
CA GLU A 27 2.10 -0.20 0.14
C GLU A 27 3.51 -0.03 0.70
N ARG A 28 4.31 0.80 0.02
CA ARG A 28 5.72 1.02 0.36
C ARG A 28 5.86 2.35 1.09
N PHE A 29 6.50 2.31 2.25
CA PHE A 29 6.82 3.51 3.04
C PHE A 29 8.28 3.48 3.43
N THR A 30 8.96 4.62 3.38
CA THR A 30 10.26 4.76 4.03
C THR A 30 10.06 4.96 5.54
N LEU A 31 11.08 4.63 6.34
CA LEU A 31 11.03 4.88 7.79
C LEU A 31 10.81 6.36 8.10
N THR A 32 11.36 7.26 7.28
CA THR A 32 11.16 8.70 7.37
C THR A 32 9.69 9.09 7.15
N ASP A 33 9.02 8.51 6.15
CA ASP A 33 7.60 8.80 5.89
C ASP A 33 6.74 8.37 7.07
N ILE A 34 7.03 7.18 7.63
CA ILE A 34 6.32 6.66 8.80
C ILE A 34 6.43 7.66 9.96
N LEU A 35 7.67 8.01 10.34
CA LEU A 35 7.92 8.82 11.54
C LEU A 35 7.45 10.27 11.41
N THR A 36 7.40 10.82 10.19
CA THR A 36 7.11 12.26 9.98
C THR A 36 5.69 12.53 9.48
N GLN A 37 5.11 11.63 8.68
CA GLN A 37 3.83 11.87 8.01
C GLN A 37 2.71 10.97 8.54
N HIS A 38 3.04 9.79 9.06
CA HIS A 38 2.02 8.80 9.44
C HIS A 38 1.91 8.55 10.94
N VAL A 39 2.89 8.96 11.73
CA VAL A 39 2.79 8.89 13.19
C VAL A 39 1.99 10.08 13.71
N GLU A 40 0.81 9.77 14.23
CA GLU A 40 -0.02 10.66 15.01
C GLU A 40 0.56 10.79 16.44
N TRP A 41 1.59 11.64 16.59
CA TRP A 41 2.38 11.75 17.83
C TRP A 41 1.54 12.06 19.06
N ARG A 42 0.50 12.88 18.92
CA ARG A 42 -0.39 13.26 20.02
C ARG A 42 -1.14 12.03 20.54
N GLU A 43 -1.73 11.26 19.65
CA GLU A 43 -2.50 10.05 19.91
C GLU A 43 -1.59 8.97 20.52
N LEU A 44 -0.37 8.82 19.98
CA LEU A 44 0.64 7.91 20.52
C LEU A 44 1.04 8.27 21.96
N ILE A 45 1.30 9.56 22.23
CA ILE A 45 1.65 10.04 23.59
C ILE A 45 0.48 9.78 24.57
N LEU A 46 -0.75 10.02 24.14
CA LEU A 46 -1.94 9.73 24.96
C LEU A 46 -2.05 8.25 25.30
N ILE A 47 -1.82 7.35 24.33
CA ILE A 47 -1.80 5.90 24.56
C ILE A 47 -0.73 5.53 25.60
N TYR A 48 0.50 6.02 25.45
CA TYR A 48 1.56 5.77 26.44
C TYR A 48 1.23 6.33 27.82
N GLY A 49 0.57 7.49 27.89
CA GLY A 49 0.08 8.06 29.15
C GLY A 49 -0.93 7.15 29.85
N VAL A 50 -1.91 6.63 29.11
CA VAL A 50 -2.89 5.67 29.63
C VAL A 50 -2.21 4.38 30.10
N LEU A 51 -1.27 3.83 29.31
CA LEU A 51 -0.53 2.62 29.69
C LEU A 51 0.29 2.83 30.97
N LEU A 52 0.88 4.01 31.16
CA LEU A 52 1.57 4.36 32.40
C LEU A 52 0.62 4.41 33.60
N LEU A 53 -0.56 5.03 33.46
CA LEU A 53 -1.58 5.07 34.52
C LEU A 53 -2.04 3.66 34.90
N VAL A 54 -2.27 2.79 33.91
CA VAL A 54 -2.62 1.37 34.13
C VAL A 54 -1.49 0.65 34.87
N ALA A 55 -0.23 0.87 34.49
CA ALA A 55 0.92 0.29 35.19
C ALA A 55 1.00 0.74 36.65
N VAL A 56 0.76 2.03 36.91
CA VAL A 56 0.69 2.61 38.27
C VAL A 56 -0.43 1.96 39.08
N PHE A 57 -1.63 1.83 38.52
CA PHE A 57 -2.76 1.16 39.17
C PHE A 57 -2.41 -0.29 39.57
N PHE A 58 -1.89 -1.09 38.65
CA PHE A 58 -1.46 -2.47 38.95
C PHE A 58 -0.36 -2.53 40.03
N SER A 59 0.49 -1.51 40.10
CA SER A 59 1.56 -1.45 41.10
C SER A 59 1.05 -1.17 42.51
N MET A 60 -0.12 -0.53 42.65
CA MET A 60 -0.76 -0.33 43.94
C MET A 60 -1.46 -1.60 44.45
N VAL A 61 -2.04 -2.39 43.55
CA VAL A 61 -2.89 -3.55 43.90
C VAL A 61 -2.08 -4.78 44.34
N PHE A 62 -0.94 -5.07 43.71
CA PHE A 62 -0.25 -6.34 43.89
C PHE A 62 1.00 -6.26 44.83
N TYR A 63 1.22 -7.33 45.62
CA TYR A 63 2.42 -7.63 46.46
C TYR A 63 2.67 -6.78 47.72
N LYS A 64 2.36 -7.29 48.92
CA LYS A 64 2.62 -6.59 50.21
C LYS A 64 4.09 -6.43 50.64
N LYS A 65 5.06 -7.04 49.95
CA LYS A 65 6.48 -7.12 50.41
C LYS A 65 7.54 -6.54 49.45
N ILE A 66 7.14 -5.79 48.43
CA ILE A 66 8.05 -5.27 47.38
C ILE A 66 7.94 -3.74 47.33
N SER A 67 9.06 -3.05 47.07
CA SER A 67 9.04 -1.59 46.87
C SER A 67 8.21 -1.18 45.64
N PHE A 68 7.50 -0.07 45.74
CA PHE A 68 6.60 0.41 44.69
C PHE A 68 7.29 0.52 43.32
N LEU A 69 8.51 1.07 43.29
CA LEU A 69 9.28 1.23 42.06
C LEU A 69 9.54 -0.11 41.35
N LEU A 70 9.82 -1.18 42.10
CA LEU A 70 10.06 -2.49 41.53
C LEU A 70 8.77 -3.10 40.96
N LYS A 71 7.62 -2.87 41.62
CA LYS A 71 6.32 -3.27 41.11
C LYS A 71 5.99 -2.55 39.80
N LEU A 72 6.19 -1.23 39.76
CA LEU A 72 5.96 -0.41 38.57
C LEU A 72 6.76 -0.89 37.37
N ILE A 73 8.05 -1.16 37.56
CA ILE A 73 8.90 -1.68 36.49
C ILE A 73 8.38 -3.05 36.00
N ARG A 74 7.95 -3.94 36.90
CA ARG A 74 7.40 -5.26 36.51
C ARG A 74 6.07 -5.12 35.76
N SER A 75 5.17 -4.27 36.23
CA SER A 75 3.89 -3.99 35.58
C SER A 75 4.07 -3.40 34.19
N MET A 76 4.99 -2.43 34.04
CA MET A 76 5.31 -1.86 32.72
C MET A 76 5.88 -2.91 31.76
N ILE A 77 6.81 -3.76 32.22
CA ILE A 77 7.36 -4.85 31.38
C ILE A 77 6.23 -5.80 30.95
N PHE A 78 5.36 -6.20 31.88
CA PHE A 78 4.24 -7.08 31.60
C PHE A 78 3.29 -6.48 30.55
N ILE A 79 2.92 -5.21 30.73
CA ILE A 79 2.08 -4.46 29.79
C ILE A 79 2.75 -4.37 28.41
N ASN A 80 4.04 -4.01 28.34
CA ASN A 80 4.78 -3.94 27.08
C ASN A 80 4.77 -5.27 26.32
N VAL A 81 5.00 -6.39 27.03
CA VAL A 81 4.96 -7.74 26.43
C VAL A 81 3.55 -8.06 25.93
N LEU A 82 2.52 -7.78 26.73
CA LEU A 82 1.13 -8.02 26.33
C LEU A 82 0.74 -7.18 25.11
N CYS A 83 1.05 -5.89 25.10
CA CYS A 83 0.82 -4.99 23.96
C CYS A 83 1.57 -5.48 22.71
N THR A 84 2.80 -5.95 22.87
CA THR A 84 3.59 -6.51 21.76
C THR A 84 2.87 -7.70 21.12
N ILE A 85 2.42 -8.67 21.94
CA ILE A 85 1.70 -9.86 21.46
C ILE A 85 0.41 -9.44 20.73
N LEU A 86 -0.36 -8.53 21.30
CA LEU A 86 -1.60 -8.03 20.69
C LEU A 86 -1.36 -7.32 19.36
N MET A 87 -0.37 -6.42 19.31
CA MET A 87 -0.03 -5.68 18.08
C MET A 87 0.47 -6.60 16.97
N VAL A 88 1.34 -7.57 17.27
CA VAL A 88 1.82 -8.53 16.27
C VAL A 88 0.67 -9.40 15.76
N SER A 89 -0.18 -9.90 16.66
CA SER A 89 -1.31 -10.75 16.29
C SER A 89 -2.28 -10.00 15.36
N TYR A 90 -2.60 -8.74 15.70
CA TYR A 90 -3.47 -7.92 14.90
C TYR A 90 -2.81 -7.47 13.58
N GLY A 91 -1.52 -7.16 13.58
CA GLY A 91 -0.75 -6.87 12.37
C GLY A 91 -0.73 -8.04 11.39
N LEU A 92 -0.49 -9.26 11.86
CA LEU A 92 -0.51 -10.46 11.03
C LEU A 92 -1.92 -10.75 10.49
N TYR A 93 -2.96 -10.53 11.29
CA TYR A 93 -4.34 -10.64 10.84
C TYR A 93 -4.65 -9.65 9.70
N ARG A 94 -4.28 -8.37 9.86
CA ARG A 94 -4.46 -7.34 8.82
C ARG A 94 -3.65 -7.64 7.56
N PHE A 95 -2.40 -8.08 7.72
CA PHE A 95 -1.58 -8.51 6.59
C PHE A 95 -2.24 -9.64 5.79
N SER A 96 -2.80 -10.64 6.47
CA SER A 96 -3.48 -11.77 5.82
C SER A 96 -4.67 -11.29 4.97
N ILE A 97 -5.49 -10.39 5.52
CA ILE A 97 -6.63 -9.79 4.79
C ILE A 97 -6.14 -9.01 3.57
N ASN A 98 -5.21 -8.08 3.75
CA ASN A 98 -4.73 -7.26 2.64
C ASN A 98 -4.08 -8.11 1.54
N LYS A 99 -3.36 -9.17 1.92
CA LYS A 99 -2.77 -10.11 0.96
C LYS A 99 -3.85 -10.87 0.18
N GLN A 100 -4.94 -11.28 0.83
CA GLN A 100 -6.07 -11.89 0.15
C GLN A 100 -6.72 -10.92 -0.84
N ASP A 101 -6.92 -9.67 -0.45
CA ASP A 101 -7.52 -8.65 -1.31
C ASP A 101 -6.62 -8.31 -2.51
N LEU A 102 -5.30 -8.21 -2.30
CA LEU A 102 -4.33 -8.08 -3.39
C LEU A 102 -4.42 -9.27 -4.36
N ASN A 103 -4.46 -10.50 -3.85
CA ASN A 103 -4.57 -11.69 -4.70
C ASN A 103 -5.87 -11.72 -5.51
N LYS A 104 -7.00 -11.31 -4.92
CA LYS A 104 -8.27 -11.16 -5.63
C LYS A 104 -8.19 -10.11 -6.74
N SER A 105 -7.57 -8.96 -6.43
CA SER A 105 -7.34 -7.90 -7.43
C SER A 105 -6.48 -8.41 -8.59
N ILE A 106 -5.36 -9.06 -8.29
CA ILE A 106 -4.48 -9.67 -9.31
C ILE A 106 -5.27 -10.65 -10.18
N LEU A 107 -6.03 -11.57 -9.57
CA LEU A 107 -6.82 -12.55 -10.31
C LEU A 107 -7.87 -11.89 -11.21
N SER A 108 -8.53 -10.83 -10.72
CA SER A 108 -9.47 -10.04 -11.53
C SER A 108 -8.79 -9.46 -12.75
N PHE A 109 -7.66 -8.79 -12.59
CA PHE A 109 -6.89 -8.20 -13.69
C PHE A 109 -6.36 -9.26 -14.67
N GLN A 110 -5.96 -10.44 -14.19
CA GLN A 110 -5.54 -11.53 -15.07
C GLN A 110 -6.70 -12.09 -15.90
N ASN A 111 -7.88 -12.22 -15.30
CA ASN A 111 -9.09 -12.65 -16.02
C ASN A 111 -9.53 -11.61 -17.04
N GLU A 112 -9.50 -10.34 -16.65
CA GLU A 112 -9.79 -9.21 -17.51
C GLU A 112 -8.84 -9.14 -18.71
N ALA A 113 -7.53 -9.33 -18.50
CA ALA A 113 -6.54 -9.41 -19.57
C ALA A 113 -6.89 -10.48 -20.61
N ARG A 114 -7.34 -11.68 -20.16
CA ARG A 114 -7.73 -12.77 -21.07
C ARG A 114 -8.99 -12.41 -21.86
N GLU A 115 -9.97 -11.78 -21.23
CA GLU A 115 -11.19 -11.35 -21.91
C GLU A 115 -10.95 -10.20 -22.90
N ASP A 116 -10.08 -9.26 -22.54
CA ASP A 116 -9.70 -8.13 -23.40
C ASP A 116 -8.90 -8.61 -24.63
N ILE A 117 -8.04 -9.61 -24.47
CA ILE A 117 -7.37 -10.29 -25.60
C ILE A 117 -8.38 -10.91 -26.55
N LYS A 118 -9.40 -11.62 -26.05
CA LYS A 118 -10.46 -12.21 -26.89
C LYS A 118 -11.23 -11.16 -27.68
N LYS A 119 -11.35 -9.95 -27.12
CA LYS A 119 -12.08 -8.83 -27.72
C LYS A 119 -11.20 -7.93 -28.61
N ASP A 120 -9.89 -8.20 -28.70
CA ASP A 120 -8.88 -7.32 -29.31
C ASP A 120 -8.94 -5.87 -28.78
N LYS A 121 -9.14 -5.73 -27.46
CA LYS A 121 -9.38 -4.44 -26.79
C LYS A 121 -8.58 -4.35 -25.49
N ILE A 122 -7.27 -4.21 -25.62
CA ILE A 122 -6.35 -4.20 -24.48
C ILE A 122 -6.35 -2.83 -23.79
N LYS A 123 -6.42 -2.83 -22.46
CA LYS A 123 -6.43 -1.61 -21.67
C LYS A 123 -5.03 -1.03 -21.53
N GLU A 124 -4.89 0.24 -21.91
CA GLU A 124 -3.74 1.06 -21.59
C GLU A 124 -4.05 1.91 -20.36
N PHE A 125 -3.41 1.56 -19.24
CA PHE A 125 -3.58 2.27 -17.98
C PHE A 125 -2.84 3.62 -17.98
N GLY A 126 -3.59 4.71 -18.00
CA GLY A 126 -3.11 6.06 -17.71
C GLY A 126 -2.97 6.32 -16.20
N GLY A 127 -2.21 7.36 -15.86
CA GLY A 127 -2.10 7.88 -14.50
C GLY A 127 -2.90 9.18 -14.34
N GLY A 128 -3.59 9.33 -13.20
CA GLY A 128 -4.28 10.55 -12.84
C GLY A 128 -5.65 10.76 -13.50
N LEU A 129 -6.24 11.92 -13.19
CA LEU A 129 -7.49 12.39 -13.80
C LEU A 129 -7.19 12.87 -15.22
N ALA A 130 -7.82 12.24 -16.22
CA ALA A 130 -7.80 12.76 -17.57
C ALA A 130 -8.62 14.05 -17.60
N LEU A 131 -7.96 15.19 -17.83
CA LEU A 131 -8.64 16.47 -18.00
C LEU A 131 -9.36 16.48 -19.36
N PRO A 132 -10.58 17.05 -19.42
CA PRO A 132 -11.24 17.24 -20.70
C PRO A 132 -10.45 18.23 -21.56
N PRO A 133 -10.49 18.09 -22.89
CA PRO A 133 -9.86 19.06 -23.79
C PRO A 133 -10.46 20.45 -23.60
N GLN A 134 -9.60 21.48 -23.64
CA GLN A 134 -9.93 22.88 -23.36
C GLN A 134 -10.58 23.57 -24.55
N ASP A 135 -10.28 23.12 -25.77
CA ASP A 135 -10.80 23.68 -27.01
C ASP A 135 -11.02 22.61 -28.11
N GLU A 136 -11.57 23.04 -29.25
CA GLU A 136 -11.84 22.16 -30.39
C GLU A 136 -10.57 21.56 -31.02
N ILE A 137 -9.45 22.30 -30.98
CA ILE A 137 -8.17 21.85 -31.52
C ILE A 137 -7.63 20.70 -30.67
N GLU A 138 -7.64 20.87 -29.34
CA GLU A 138 -7.23 19.85 -28.38
C GLU A 138 -8.16 18.63 -28.44
N TYR A 139 -9.47 18.84 -28.60
CA TYR A 139 -10.43 17.74 -28.79
C TYR A 139 -10.13 16.93 -30.05
N LYS A 140 -9.86 17.59 -31.19
CA LYS A 140 -9.44 16.91 -32.43
C LYS A 140 -8.15 16.12 -32.23
N LYS A 141 -7.15 16.70 -31.57
CA LYS A 141 -5.90 15.99 -31.24
C LYS A 141 -6.16 14.77 -30.35
N PHE A 142 -7.02 14.90 -29.35
CA PHE A 142 -7.42 13.81 -28.47
C PHE A 142 -8.06 12.65 -29.27
N LEU A 143 -9.00 12.94 -30.16
CA LEU A 143 -9.65 11.93 -31.01
C LEU A 143 -8.65 11.21 -31.93
N ILE A 144 -7.72 11.94 -32.55
CA ILE A 144 -6.69 11.35 -33.41
C ILE A 144 -5.79 10.43 -32.58
N ARG A 145 -5.35 10.87 -31.40
CA ARG A 145 -4.55 10.05 -30.48
C ARG A 145 -5.27 8.78 -30.03
N ASP A 146 -6.58 8.85 -29.77
CA ASP A 146 -7.40 7.70 -29.42
C ASP A 146 -7.56 6.74 -30.62
N SER A 147 -7.75 7.27 -31.82
CA SER A 147 -7.80 6.47 -33.05
C SER A 147 -6.50 5.71 -33.31
N ILE A 148 -5.35 6.36 -33.13
CA ILE A 148 -4.04 5.69 -33.26
C ILE A 148 -3.95 4.53 -32.26
N ARG A 149 -4.26 4.76 -30.98
CA ARG A 149 -4.25 3.69 -29.96
C ARG A 149 -5.15 2.52 -30.35
N LYS A 150 -6.37 2.79 -30.83
CA LYS A 150 -7.30 1.77 -31.30
C LYS A 150 -6.73 0.94 -32.46
N ASN A 151 -5.99 1.56 -33.39
CA ASN A 151 -5.32 0.82 -34.47
C ASN A 151 -4.31 -0.21 -33.91
N TYR A 152 -3.67 0.09 -32.78
CA TYR A 152 -2.77 -0.82 -32.06
C TYR A 152 -3.49 -1.78 -31.09
N GLY A 153 -4.82 -1.80 -31.06
CA GLY A 153 -5.62 -2.68 -30.21
C GLY A 153 -5.75 -2.19 -28.77
N LEU A 154 -5.49 -0.91 -28.53
CA LEU A 154 -5.51 -0.32 -27.19
C LEU A 154 -6.76 0.53 -26.94
N ILE A 155 -7.22 0.51 -25.68
CA ILE A 155 -8.23 1.42 -25.13
C ILE A 155 -7.64 2.11 -23.90
N SER A 156 -7.65 3.44 -23.88
CA SER A 156 -7.17 4.18 -22.71
C SER A 156 -8.17 4.10 -21.56
N VAL A 157 -7.66 3.77 -20.38
CA VAL A 157 -8.43 3.79 -19.13
C VAL A 157 -7.64 4.52 -18.05
N SER A 158 -8.31 5.38 -17.29
CA SER A 158 -7.73 6.11 -16.16
C SER A 158 -8.27 5.58 -14.84
N TYR A 159 -7.41 5.54 -13.83
CA TYR A 159 -7.79 5.25 -12.45
C TYR A 159 -7.50 6.48 -11.60
N CYS A 160 -8.48 6.90 -10.81
CA CYS A 160 -8.35 8.10 -9.97
C CYS A 160 -7.42 7.87 -8.76
N MET A 161 -7.30 6.63 -8.29
CA MET A 161 -6.43 6.26 -7.17
C MET A 161 -5.14 5.61 -7.68
N ILE A 162 -4.02 6.03 -7.11
CA ILE A 162 -2.70 5.42 -7.31
C ILE A 162 -2.37 4.71 -6.01
N SER A 163 -2.15 3.40 -6.08
CA SER A 163 -1.73 2.56 -4.96
C SER A 163 -0.80 1.46 -5.45
N GLU A 164 0.10 0.98 -4.61
CA GLU A 164 1.04 -0.09 -4.96
C GLU A 164 0.26 -1.37 -5.32
N SER A 165 -0.83 -1.66 -4.62
CA SER A 165 -1.72 -2.80 -4.93
C SER A 165 -2.26 -2.75 -6.37
N LEU A 166 -2.72 -1.57 -6.79
CA LEU A 166 -3.22 -1.36 -8.15
C LEU A 166 -2.09 -1.48 -9.18
N ASP A 167 -0.90 -0.96 -8.88
CA ASP A 167 0.25 -1.04 -9.79
C ASP A 167 0.77 -2.47 -9.94
N ILE A 168 0.76 -3.27 -8.87
CA ILE A 168 1.03 -4.72 -8.96
C ILE A 168 0.02 -5.39 -9.88
N SER A 169 -1.28 -5.11 -9.69
CA SER A 169 -2.35 -5.71 -10.50
C SER A 169 -2.25 -5.31 -11.99
N LYS A 170 -1.98 -4.04 -12.29
CA LYS A 170 -1.73 -3.53 -13.65
C LYS A 170 -0.50 -4.19 -14.30
N LYS A 171 0.56 -4.46 -13.52
CA LYS A 171 1.75 -5.18 -14.03
C LYS A 171 1.40 -6.62 -14.40
N GLU A 172 0.61 -7.32 -13.59
CA GLU A 172 0.17 -8.69 -13.90
C GLU A 172 -0.72 -8.73 -15.15
N TYR A 173 -1.62 -7.76 -15.33
CA TYR A 173 -2.37 -7.59 -16.57
C TYR A 173 -1.42 -7.43 -17.78
N ARG A 174 -0.47 -6.50 -17.70
CA ARG A 174 0.49 -6.22 -18.80
C ARG A 174 1.33 -7.44 -19.15
N LYS A 175 1.76 -8.24 -18.16
CA LYS A 175 2.51 -9.49 -18.41
C LYS A 175 1.76 -10.45 -19.33
N ILE A 176 0.43 -10.49 -19.26
CA ILE A 176 -0.41 -11.36 -20.08
C ILE A 176 -0.68 -10.73 -21.45
N THR A 177 -0.92 -9.43 -21.52
CA THR A 177 -1.33 -8.76 -22.76
C THR A 177 -0.16 -8.36 -23.65
N GLU A 178 1.03 -8.12 -23.12
CA GLU A 178 2.18 -7.66 -23.90
C GLU A 178 2.60 -8.64 -25.00
N PRO A 179 2.73 -9.96 -24.74
CA PRO A 179 3.07 -10.92 -25.79
C PRO A 179 2.03 -10.96 -26.92
N TYR A 180 0.75 -10.76 -26.57
CA TYR A 180 -0.32 -10.66 -27.56
C TYR A 180 -0.17 -9.42 -28.43
N LEU A 181 0.07 -8.25 -27.82
CA LEU A 181 0.25 -6.99 -28.56
C LEU A 181 1.50 -7.02 -29.44
N GLU A 182 2.60 -7.62 -28.99
CA GLU A 182 3.80 -7.80 -29.81
C GLU A 182 3.55 -8.74 -30.99
N LYS A 183 2.80 -9.83 -30.79
CA LYS A 183 2.38 -10.74 -31.88
C LYS A 183 1.47 -10.02 -32.88
N ARG A 184 0.54 -9.19 -32.40
CA ARG A 184 -0.42 -8.44 -33.22
C ARG A 184 0.24 -7.34 -34.04
N ASN A 185 1.09 -6.53 -33.39
CA ASN A 185 1.59 -5.28 -33.94
C ASN A 185 3.06 -5.36 -34.39
N GLY A 186 3.77 -6.46 -34.08
CA GLY A 186 5.19 -6.66 -34.32
C GLY A 186 6.10 -6.08 -33.23
N LYS A 187 7.40 -6.42 -33.27
CA LYS A 187 8.42 -5.89 -32.34
C LYS A 187 8.46 -4.37 -32.37
N ASN A 188 8.75 -3.72 -31.24
CA ASN A 188 8.87 -2.26 -31.10
C ASN A 188 7.60 -1.47 -31.51
N TRP A 189 6.42 -2.07 -31.34
CA TRP A 189 5.15 -1.42 -31.69
C TRP A 189 4.86 -0.19 -30.81
N ARG A 190 5.28 -0.20 -29.55
CA ARG A 190 5.11 0.94 -28.62
C ARG A 190 5.83 2.18 -29.12
N GLU A 191 7.06 2.03 -29.61
CA GLU A 191 7.88 3.13 -30.13
C GLU A 191 7.35 3.65 -31.45
N ARG A 192 6.76 2.79 -32.30
CA ARG A 192 6.06 3.23 -33.52
C ARG A 192 4.81 4.02 -33.17
N MET A 193 3.94 3.47 -32.33
CA MET A 193 2.72 4.13 -31.88
C MET A 193 3.02 5.49 -31.23
N LYS A 194 4.05 5.55 -30.37
CA LYS A 194 4.46 6.80 -29.71
C LYS A 194 4.88 7.86 -30.74
N ARG A 195 5.67 7.50 -31.76
CA ARG A 195 6.07 8.42 -32.84
C ARG A 195 4.88 8.88 -33.68
N GLU A 196 3.91 8.02 -33.94
CA GLU A 196 2.66 8.41 -34.62
C GLU A 196 1.84 9.41 -33.79
N ILE A 197 1.79 9.23 -32.47
CA ILE A 197 1.11 10.16 -31.56
C ILE A 197 1.84 11.51 -31.47
N GLU A 198 3.17 11.50 -31.44
CA GLU A 198 4.01 12.70 -31.32
C GLU A 198 4.07 13.52 -32.62
N SER A 199 3.80 12.91 -33.78
CA SER A 199 3.75 13.63 -35.06
C SER A 199 2.49 14.48 -35.23
N ILE A 200 1.49 14.31 -34.36
CA ILE A 200 0.28 15.14 -34.31
C ILE A 200 0.68 16.52 -33.80
N LYS A 201 0.85 17.47 -34.74
CA LYS A 201 1.09 18.89 -34.45
C LYS A 201 -0.10 19.55 -33.77
#